data_AF-A0A649YCZ7-F1
#
_entry.id   AF-A0A649YCZ7-F1
#
_cell.length_a   1.000
_cell.length_b   1.000
_cell.length_c   1.000
_cell.angle_alpha   90.00
_cell.angle_beta   90.00
_cell.angle_gamma   90.00
#
_symmetry.space_group_name_H-M   'P 1'
#
loop_
_entity.id
_entity.type
_entity.pdbx_description
1 polymer ?
#
loop_
_entity_poly.entity_id
_entity_poly.type
_entity_poly.pdbx_seq_one_letter_code
_entity_poly.pdbx_strand_id
1 'polypeptide(L)'
;FRLFPWSDEILQGMLGCDMVGFHITDYCLNFVDCCQRNLGCRVDRKNLLVEHGGRTVRVRPLPIGIPFERFVELAEKAPRVLSTNQKIILGVDRLDYTKGLVHRLRAFEKLLENHPEHIEKVSLLQISVPSRTDVKEYQDLKEEMDQLVGRINGRFTTPNWSPIRYIYGCVSQDELAAFYRDAAVGLVTPLRDGMNLVAKEFVACQINIPPGVLIVSPFAGAGETM
;
A
#
# COMPACT_ATOMS: atom_id res chain seq x y z
N PHE A 1 18.25 5.09 -9.39
CA PHE A 1 19.12 3.92 -9.60
C PHE A 1 20.60 4.28 -9.64
N ARG A 2 21.04 5.21 -10.51
CA ARG A 2 22.45 5.66 -10.62
C ARG A 2 23.15 6.19 -9.37
N LEU A 3 22.40 6.51 -8.30
CA LEU A 3 22.99 6.89 -7.02
C LEU A 3 23.58 5.69 -6.26
N PHE A 4 23.21 4.46 -6.65
CA PHE A 4 23.69 3.25 -5.99
C PHE A 4 25.09 2.90 -6.52
N PRO A 5 26.13 2.80 -5.67
CA PRO A 5 27.51 2.60 -6.13
C PRO A 5 27.70 1.35 -6.99
N TRP A 6 27.00 0.26 -6.64
CA TRP A 6 27.09 -1.03 -7.34
C TRP A 6 25.94 -1.24 -8.33
N SER A 7 25.46 -0.14 -8.95
CA SER A 7 24.29 -0.19 -9.83
C SER A 7 24.53 -1.09 -11.05
N ASP A 8 25.75 -1.12 -11.56
CA ASP A 8 26.09 -1.87 -12.76
C ASP A 8 26.17 -3.38 -12.45
N GLU A 9 26.75 -3.76 -11.31
CA GLU A 9 26.82 -5.14 -10.83
C GLU A 9 25.43 -5.72 -10.56
N ILE A 10 24.51 -4.94 -9.98
CA ILE A 10 23.12 -5.37 -9.80
C ILE A 10 22.43 -5.60 -11.15
N LEU A 11 22.60 -4.70 -12.12
CA LEU A 11 22.01 -4.87 -13.44
C LEU A 11 22.58 -6.11 -14.16
N GLN A 12 23.90 -6.30 -14.12
CA GLN A 12 24.56 -7.47 -14.69
C GLN A 12 24.08 -8.76 -14.02
N GLY A 13 23.94 -8.76 -12.70
CA GLY A 13 23.40 -9.90 -11.94
C GLY A 13 21.97 -10.25 -12.38
N MET A 14 21.10 -9.25 -12.54
CA MET A 14 19.73 -9.47 -13.03
C MET A 14 19.69 -9.96 -14.49
N LEU A 15 20.61 -9.47 -15.34
CA LEU A 15 20.77 -9.94 -16.72
C LEU A 15 21.43 -11.33 -16.82
N GLY A 16 21.79 -11.94 -15.70
CA GLY A 16 22.14 -13.36 -15.62
C GLY A 16 20.97 -14.28 -15.97
N CYS A 17 19.73 -13.87 -15.66
CA CYS A 17 18.51 -14.63 -15.91
C CYS A 17 18.09 -14.64 -17.40
N ASP A 18 17.28 -15.61 -17.81
CA ASP A 18 16.66 -15.63 -19.16
C ASP A 18 15.45 -14.69 -19.25
N MET A 19 14.81 -14.41 -18.10
CA MET A 19 13.69 -13.49 -17.97
C MET A 19 13.74 -12.73 -16.65
N VAL A 20 13.40 -11.44 -16.69
CA VAL A 20 13.25 -10.57 -15.52
C VAL A 20 11.81 -10.04 -15.45
N GLY A 21 11.14 -10.27 -14.33
CA GLY A 21 9.77 -9.84 -14.09
C GLY A 21 9.68 -8.61 -13.20
N PHE A 22 8.82 -7.65 -13.54
CA PHE A 22 8.46 -6.51 -12.69
C PHE A 22 6.95 -6.39 -12.57
N HIS A 23 6.42 -5.68 -11.57
CA HIS A 23 4.97 -5.63 -11.40
C HIS A 23 4.21 -4.86 -12.49
N ILE A 24 4.77 -3.75 -12.98
CA ILE A 24 4.12 -2.87 -13.96
C ILE A 24 5.06 -2.57 -15.13
N THR A 25 4.47 -2.15 -16.25
CA THR A 25 5.21 -1.84 -17.49
C THR A 25 6.23 -0.74 -17.27
N ASP A 26 5.90 0.28 -16.47
CA ASP A 26 6.82 1.39 -16.18
C ASP A 26 8.11 0.91 -15.50
N TYR A 27 8.04 -0.08 -14.61
CA TYR A 27 9.24 -0.66 -13.99
C TYR A 27 10.06 -1.46 -15.00
N CYS A 28 9.41 -2.16 -15.94
CA CYS A 28 10.10 -2.84 -17.03
C CYS A 28 10.86 -1.83 -17.91
N LEU A 29 10.20 -0.74 -18.30
CA LEU A 29 10.81 0.32 -19.10
C LEU A 29 11.98 0.97 -18.36
N ASN A 30 11.82 1.26 -17.07
CA ASN A 30 12.91 1.79 -16.24
C ASN A 30 14.12 0.84 -16.19
N PHE A 31 13.90 -0.46 -16.07
CA PHE A 31 14.98 -1.45 -16.08
C PHE A 31 15.69 -1.50 -17.44
N VAL A 32 14.94 -1.58 -18.54
CA VAL A 32 15.48 -1.57 -19.91
C VAL A 32 16.31 -0.29 -20.15
N ASP A 33 15.82 0.86 -19.67
CA ASP A 33 16.52 2.13 -19.76
C ASP A 33 17.80 2.17 -18.93
N CYS A 34 17.80 1.55 -17.75
CA CYS A 34 19.01 1.39 -16.95
C CYS A 34 20.03 0.51 -17.67
N CYS A 35 19.63 -0.66 -18.20
CA CYS A 35 20.53 -1.53 -18.96
C CYS A 35 21.16 -0.82 -20.16
N GLN A 36 20.36 -0.08 -20.93
CA GLN A 36 20.87 0.69 -22.07
C GLN A 36 21.85 1.77 -21.65
N ARG A 37 21.49 2.58 -20.64
CA ARG A 37 22.24 3.79 -20.29
C ARG A 37 23.43 3.56 -19.36
N ASN A 38 23.40 2.53 -18.53
CA ASN A 38 24.48 2.21 -17.60
C ASN A 38 25.46 1.19 -18.20
N LEU A 39 24.95 0.11 -18.78
CA LEU A 39 25.78 -0.99 -19.29
C LEU A 39 26.05 -0.92 -20.80
N GLY A 40 25.41 0.00 -21.52
CA GLY A 40 25.52 0.09 -22.98
C GLY A 40 24.84 -1.06 -23.72
N CYS A 41 23.92 -1.79 -23.08
CA CYS A 41 23.22 -2.90 -23.71
C CYS A 41 22.40 -2.43 -24.92
N ARG A 42 22.35 -3.25 -25.98
CA ARG A 42 21.37 -3.10 -27.05
C ARG A 42 20.02 -3.55 -26.52
N VAL A 43 18.99 -2.73 -26.73
CA VAL A 43 17.64 -2.98 -26.20
C VAL A 43 16.58 -2.85 -27.29
N ASP A 44 15.58 -3.70 -27.22
CA ASP A 44 14.31 -3.50 -27.92
C ASP A 44 13.27 -3.08 -26.88
N ARG A 45 13.08 -1.76 -26.77
CA ARG A 45 12.12 -1.18 -25.82
C ARG A 45 10.67 -1.61 -26.10
N LYS A 46 10.31 -1.80 -27.37
CA LYS A 46 8.93 -2.14 -27.76
C LYS A 46 8.58 -3.56 -27.34
N ASN A 47 9.52 -4.49 -27.51
CA ASN A 47 9.33 -5.90 -27.16
C ASN A 47 9.86 -6.26 -25.76
N LEU A 48 10.38 -5.28 -25.02
CA LEU A 48 10.99 -5.41 -23.70
C LEU A 48 12.08 -6.50 -23.70
N LEU A 49 13.09 -6.35 -24.57
CA LEU A 49 14.22 -7.26 -24.69
C LEU A 49 15.54 -6.51 -24.43
N VAL A 50 16.49 -7.17 -23.77
CA VAL A 50 17.84 -6.65 -23.52
C VAL A 50 18.87 -7.66 -24.02
N GLU A 51 19.76 -7.24 -24.92
CA GLU A 51 20.90 -8.06 -25.37
C GLU A 51 22.10 -7.83 -24.44
N HIS A 52 22.61 -8.91 -23.84
CA HIS A 52 23.77 -8.88 -22.96
C HIS A 52 24.57 -10.19 -23.06
N GLY A 53 25.89 -10.10 -23.25
CA GLY A 53 26.77 -11.27 -23.34
C GLY A 53 26.41 -12.26 -24.45
N GLY A 54 25.90 -11.78 -25.60
CA GLY A 54 25.44 -12.62 -26.71
C GLY A 54 24.10 -13.32 -26.49
N ARG A 55 23.41 -13.06 -25.36
CA ARG A 55 22.07 -13.57 -25.06
C ARG A 55 21.04 -12.47 -25.12
N THR A 56 19.78 -12.85 -25.33
CA THR A 56 18.63 -11.94 -25.23
C THR A 56 17.84 -12.27 -23.98
N VAL A 57 17.76 -11.32 -23.04
CA VAL A 57 16.98 -11.42 -21.80
C VAL A 57 15.60 -10.81 -22.02
N ARG A 58 14.55 -11.52 -21.64
CA ARG A 58 13.16 -11.03 -21.73
C ARG A 58 12.78 -10.25 -20.49
N VAL A 59 12.19 -9.08 -20.65
CA VAL A 59 11.65 -8.29 -19.55
C VAL A 59 10.13 -8.29 -19.65
N ARG A 60 9.40 -8.59 -18.56
CA ARG A 60 7.94 -8.71 -18.61
C ARG A 60 7.25 -8.09 -17.39
N PRO A 61 6.11 -7.39 -17.60
CA PRO A 61 5.24 -7.01 -16.50
C PRO A 61 4.47 -8.25 -16.04
N LEU A 62 4.61 -8.58 -14.75
CA LEU A 62 3.99 -9.68 -14.03
C LEU A 62 3.37 -9.11 -12.74
N PRO A 63 2.19 -8.45 -12.84
CA PRO A 63 1.52 -7.89 -11.69
C PRO A 63 1.05 -9.01 -10.77
N ILE A 64 1.46 -8.96 -9.50
CA ILE A 64 1.03 -9.95 -8.53
C ILE A 64 -0.44 -9.74 -8.15
N GLY A 65 -1.18 -10.83 -8.01
CA GLY A 65 -2.59 -10.86 -7.61
C GLY A 65 -2.79 -11.42 -6.21
N ILE A 66 -4.06 -11.65 -5.86
CA ILE A 66 -4.49 -12.34 -4.64
C ILE A 66 -5.39 -13.51 -5.01
N PRO A 67 -5.54 -14.53 -4.15
CA PRO A 67 -6.59 -15.55 -4.31
C PRO A 67 -7.95 -14.91 -4.03
N PHE A 68 -8.58 -14.32 -5.06
CA PHE A 68 -9.78 -13.49 -4.94
C PHE A 68 -10.92 -14.20 -4.23
N GLU A 69 -11.27 -15.42 -4.68
CA GLU A 69 -12.37 -16.22 -4.13
C GLU A 69 -12.16 -16.55 -2.65
N ARG A 70 -10.90 -16.76 -2.24
CA ARG A 70 -10.58 -16.98 -0.82
C ARG A 70 -10.93 -15.77 0.04
N PHE A 71 -10.66 -14.55 -0.44
CA PHE A 71 -10.98 -13.33 0.31
C PHE A 71 -12.49 -13.04 0.35
N VAL A 72 -13.22 -13.42 -0.70
CA VAL A 72 -14.70 -13.40 -0.70
C VAL A 72 -15.22 -14.35 0.38
N GLU A 73 -14.78 -15.61 0.40
CA GLU A 73 -15.21 -16.59 1.42
C GLU A 73 -14.85 -16.16 2.85
N LEU A 74 -13.67 -15.57 3.04
CA LEU A 74 -13.27 -15.04 4.34
C LEU A 74 -14.19 -13.91 4.78
N ALA A 75 -14.54 -12.99 3.87
CA ALA A 75 -15.49 -11.92 4.14
C ALA A 75 -16.89 -12.46 4.45
N GLU A 76 -17.35 -13.55 3.82
CA GLU A 76 -18.64 -14.16 4.13
C GLU A 76 -18.68 -14.81 5.52
N LYS A 77 -17.60 -15.48 5.92
CA LYS A 77 -17.50 -16.22 7.18
C LYS A 77 -17.15 -15.35 8.38
N ALA A 78 -16.49 -14.20 8.15
CA ALA A 78 -16.01 -13.35 9.21
C ALA A 78 -17.16 -12.78 10.08
N PRO A 79 -17.01 -12.69 11.41
CA PRO A 79 -17.98 -12.00 12.24
C PRO A 79 -18.00 -10.50 11.91
N ARG A 80 -19.10 -9.81 12.24
CA ARG A 80 -19.13 -8.33 12.15
C ARG A 80 -18.31 -7.74 13.28
N VAL A 81 -17.31 -6.93 12.95
CA VAL A 81 -16.36 -6.34 13.92
C VAL A 81 -16.56 -4.83 14.10
N LEU A 82 -17.16 -4.14 13.13
CA LEU A 82 -17.51 -2.72 13.26
C LEU A 82 -19.02 -2.56 13.50
N SER A 83 -19.41 -2.54 14.77
CA SER A 83 -20.77 -2.29 15.26
C SER A 83 -20.94 -0.83 15.68
N THR A 84 -20.80 0.10 14.72
CA THR A 84 -20.95 1.54 14.95
C THR A 84 -21.81 2.18 13.86
N ASN A 85 -22.51 3.26 14.20
CA ASN A 85 -23.23 4.10 13.24
C ASN A 85 -22.29 5.04 12.46
N GLN A 86 -21.00 5.06 12.81
CA GLN A 86 -19.97 5.84 12.12
C GLN A 86 -19.52 5.16 10.83
N LYS A 87 -19.23 5.95 9.81
CA LYS A 87 -18.52 5.48 8.61
C LYS A 87 -17.03 5.29 8.94
N ILE A 88 -16.51 4.09 8.71
CA ILE A 88 -15.12 3.79 9.01
C ILE A 88 -14.27 3.90 7.75
N ILE A 89 -13.24 4.74 7.85
CA ILE A 89 -12.13 4.78 6.90
C ILE A 89 -11.06 3.84 7.45
N LEU A 90 -10.62 2.88 6.65
CA LEU A 90 -9.67 1.85 7.05
C LEU A 90 -8.33 2.04 6.34
N GLY A 91 -7.25 2.11 7.10
CA GLY A 91 -5.89 1.98 6.60
C GLY A 91 -5.23 0.73 7.19
N VAL A 92 -4.64 -0.11 6.35
CA VAL A 92 -3.90 -1.31 6.79
C VAL A 92 -2.56 -1.34 6.09
N ASP A 93 -1.47 -1.26 6.85
CA ASP A 93 -0.13 -1.23 6.29
C ASP A 93 0.90 -1.80 7.29
N ARG A 94 2.07 -2.18 6.79
CA ARG A 94 3.26 -2.25 7.66
C ARG A 94 3.63 -0.82 8.06
N LEU A 95 4.17 -0.65 9.26
CA LEU A 95 4.80 0.61 9.65
C LEU A 95 6.07 0.80 8.82
N ASP A 96 5.95 1.50 7.69
CA ASP A 96 7.00 1.66 6.68
C ASP A 96 6.82 3.03 6.01
N TYR A 97 7.90 3.81 5.89
CA TYR A 97 7.85 5.20 5.42
C TYR A 97 7.34 5.32 3.99
N THR A 98 7.43 4.25 3.19
CA THR A 98 6.89 4.20 1.83
C THR A 98 5.36 4.27 1.79
N LYS A 99 4.68 3.96 2.89
CA LYS A 99 3.21 3.83 2.98
C LYS A 99 2.46 5.14 3.18
N GLY A 100 3.19 6.26 3.33
CA GLY A 100 2.58 7.59 3.41
C GLY A 100 1.66 7.78 4.62
N LEU A 101 1.90 7.04 5.72
CA LEU A 101 1.01 7.00 6.89
C LEU A 101 0.82 8.38 7.53
N VAL A 102 1.91 9.15 7.69
CA VAL A 102 1.86 10.52 8.20
C VAL A 102 0.98 11.42 7.34
N HIS A 103 1.10 11.31 6.01
CA HIS A 103 0.29 12.10 5.07
C HIS A 103 -1.19 11.72 5.17
N ARG A 104 -1.49 10.43 5.37
CA ARG A 104 -2.84 9.93 5.59
C ARG A 104 -3.47 10.53 6.84
N LEU A 105 -2.76 10.53 7.96
CA LEU A 105 -3.23 11.12 9.22
C LEU A 105 -3.47 12.63 9.07
N ARG A 106 -2.54 13.37 8.44
CA ARG A 106 -2.70 14.81 8.16
C ARG A 106 -3.86 15.11 7.23
N ALA A 107 -4.10 14.27 6.22
CA ALA A 107 -5.26 14.40 5.33
C ALA A 107 -6.58 14.18 6.08
N PHE A 108 -6.62 13.21 6.99
CA PHE A 108 -7.80 12.98 7.84
C PHE A 108 -8.02 14.12 8.83
N GLU A 109 -6.97 14.67 9.43
CA GLU A 109 -7.07 15.90 10.22
C GLU A 109 -7.67 17.04 9.38
N LYS A 110 -7.19 17.22 8.15
CA LYS A 110 -7.67 18.27 7.26
C LYS A 110 -9.13 18.09 6.86
N LEU A 111 -9.59 16.84 6.70
CA LEU A 111 -11.00 16.51 6.51
C LEU A 111 -11.82 17.04 7.69
N LEU A 112 -11.43 16.74 8.93
CA LEU A 112 -12.16 17.18 10.12
C LEU A 112 -12.15 18.69 10.33
N GLU A 113 -11.05 19.37 9.95
CA GLU A 113 -10.95 20.83 10.00
C GLU A 113 -11.87 21.52 9.01
N ASN A 114 -11.85 21.05 7.76
CA ASN A 114 -12.54 21.70 6.65
C ASN A 114 -14.01 21.28 6.57
N HIS A 115 -14.35 20.11 7.11
CA HIS A 115 -15.69 19.51 7.09
C HIS A 115 -16.13 19.06 8.49
N PRO A 116 -16.44 20.00 9.40
CA PRO A 116 -16.88 19.68 10.76
C PRO A 116 -18.14 18.81 10.81
N GLU A 117 -18.94 18.78 9.75
CA GLU A 117 -20.12 17.90 9.62
C GLU A 117 -19.79 16.40 9.71
N HIS A 118 -18.52 16.02 9.57
CA HIS A 118 -18.03 14.65 9.70
C HIS A 118 -17.58 14.26 11.11
N ILE A 119 -17.44 15.23 12.02
CA ILE A 119 -17.15 14.99 13.44
C ILE A 119 -18.24 14.07 14.02
N GLU A 120 -17.82 13.07 14.79
CA GLU A 120 -18.67 11.98 15.35
C GLU A 120 -19.37 11.06 14.33
N LYS A 121 -19.26 11.35 13.02
CA LYS A 121 -19.86 10.53 11.94
C LYS A 121 -18.86 9.66 11.21
N VAL A 122 -17.58 10.03 11.23
CA VAL A 122 -16.51 9.32 10.51
C VAL A 122 -15.38 9.04 11.49
N SER A 123 -14.76 7.87 11.42
CA SER A 123 -13.51 7.58 12.15
C SER A 123 -12.51 6.90 11.24
N LEU A 124 -11.22 7.19 11.46
CA LEU A 124 -10.12 6.48 10.84
C LEU A 124 -9.69 5.31 11.75
N LEU A 125 -9.74 4.08 11.22
CA LEU A 125 -9.11 2.91 11.81
C LEU A 125 -7.80 2.65 11.06
N GLN A 126 -6.67 2.86 11.72
CA GLN A 126 -5.34 2.57 11.17
C GLN A 126 -4.74 1.35 11.87
N ILE A 127 -4.55 0.27 11.13
CA ILE A 127 -3.83 -0.92 11.57
C ILE A 127 -2.42 -0.84 11.00
N SER A 128 -1.42 -0.80 11.87
CA SER A 128 0.00 -0.75 11.50
C SER A 128 0.75 -1.96 12.07
N VAL A 129 1.21 -2.83 11.20
CA VAL A 129 1.99 -4.02 11.59
C VAL A 129 3.44 -3.62 11.83
N PRO A 130 4.07 -3.98 12.97
CA PRO A 130 5.48 -3.75 13.23
C PRO A 130 6.37 -4.28 12.11
N SER A 131 7.39 -3.52 11.73
CA SER A 131 8.34 -3.90 10.67
C SER A 131 9.69 -3.25 10.96
N ARG A 132 10.80 -4.02 10.83
CA ARG A 132 12.19 -3.51 10.93
C ARG A 132 12.41 -2.60 12.16
N THR A 133 11.95 -3.06 13.32
CA THR A 133 11.90 -2.27 14.57
C THR A 133 13.27 -1.90 15.12
N ASP A 134 14.33 -2.53 14.62
CA ASP A 134 15.74 -2.29 14.92
C ASP A 134 16.35 -1.14 14.09
N VAL A 135 15.64 -0.64 13.08
CA VAL A 135 16.11 0.42 12.17
C VAL A 135 15.61 1.79 12.65
N LYS A 136 16.52 2.77 12.78
CA LYS A 136 16.22 4.10 13.36
C LYS A 136 15.09 4.82 12.63
N GLU A 137 15.07 4.78 11.30
CA GLU A 137 14.04 5.42 10.49
C GLU A 137 12.64 4.85 10.74
N TYR A 138 12.54 3.58 11.13
CA TYR A 138 11.27 2.93 11.48
C TYR A 138 10.81 3.31 12.89
N GLN A 139 11.76 3.49 13.81
CA GLN A 139 11.50 4.00 15.17
C GLN A 139 11.02 5.45 15.12
N ASP A 140 11.70 6.30 14.34
CA ASP A 140 11.33 7.71 14.17
C ASP A 140 9.93 7.84 13.53
N LEU A 141 9.62 7.02 12.53
CA LEU A 141 8.28 6.97 11.95
C LEU A 141 7.22 6.54 12.97
N LYS A 142 7.53 5.58 13.86
CA LYS A 142 6.62 5.16 14.93
C LYS A 142 6.34 6.31 15.88
N GLU A 143 7.38 7.00 16.31
CA GLU A 143 7.27 8.16 17.21
C GLU A 143 6.45 9.29 16.55
N GLU A 144 6.71 9.62 15.29
CA GLU A 144 5.94 10.63 14.56
C GLU A 144 4.45 10.24 14.44
N MET A 145 4.17 8.97 14.12
CA MET A 145 2.80 8.44 14.06
C MET A 145 2.09 8.56 15.41
N ASP A 146 2.73 8.15 16.50
CA ASP A 146 2.15 8.21 17.85
C ASP A 146 1.84 9.64 18.28
N GLN A 147 2.79 10.56 18.06
CA GLN A 147 2.61 11.97 18.36
C GLN A 147 1.48 12.57 17.53
N LEU A 148 1.39 12.25 16.25
CA LEU A 148 0.37 12.79 15.35
C LEU A 148 -1.02 12.24 15.70
N VAL A 149 -1.15 10.94 15.96
CA VAL A 149 -2.41 10.34 16.45
C VAL A 149 -2.83 10.97 17.77
N GLY A 150 -1.91 11.11 18.73
CA GLY A 150 -2.18 11.73 20.03
C GLY A 150 -2.64 13.18 19.90
N ARG A 151 -1.97 13.96 19.04
CA ARG A 151 -2.34 15.36 18.77
C ARG A 151 -3.73 15.48 18.14
N ILE A 152 -4.01 14.71 17.07
CA ILE A 152 -5.30 14.77 16.37
C ILE A 152 -6.42 14.32 17.31
N ASN A 153 -6.24 13.19 18.01
CA ASN A 153 -7.23 12.73 18.98
C ASN A 153 -7.43 13.74 20.10
N GLY A 154 -6.37 14.32 20.67
CA GLY A 154 -6.48 15.32 21.74
C GLY A 154 -7.25 16.58 21.31
N ARG A 155 -7.25 16.92 20.01
CA ARG A 155 -7.97 18.09 19.48
C ARG A 155 -9.45 17.83 19.17
N PHE A 156 -9.79 16.64 18.68
CA PHE A 156 -11.11 16.36 18.11
C PHE A 156 -11.95 15.35 18.90
N THR A 157 -11.35 14.59 19.83
CA THR A 157 -12.08 13.58 20.63
C THR A 157 -13.21 14.22 21.42
N THR A 158 -14.35 13.54 21.46
CA THR A 158 -15.49 13.87 22.32
C THR A 158 -15.73 12.70 23.30
N PRO A 159 -16.60 12.84 24.32
CA PRO A 159 -16.84 11.77 25.29
C PRO A 159 -17.24 10.42 24.68
N ASN A 160 -17.85 10.42 23.48
CA ASN A 160 -18.38 9.21 22.84
C ASN A 160 -17.70 8.87 21.51
N TRP A 161 -16.67 9.61 21.10
CA TRP A 161 -16.05 9.44 19.79
C TRP A 161 -14.55 9.72 19.82
N SER A 162 -13.80 8.75 19.29
CA SER A 162 -12.39 8.93 18.96
C SER A 162 -12.24 9.04 17.43
N PRO A 163 -11.59 10.10 16.93
CA PRO A 163 -11.42 10.31 15.49
C PRO A 163 -10.51 9.25 14.88
N ILE A 164 -9.42 8.89 15.56
CA ILE A 164 -8.45 7.91 15.07
C ILE A 164 -8.31 6.77 16.07
N ARG A 165 -8.67 5.57 15.62
CA ARG A 165 -8.36 4.29 16.27
C ARG A 165 -7.10 3.73 15.65
N TYR A 166 -6.02 3.70 16.42
CA TYR A 166 -4.72 3.23 15.96
C TYR A 166 -4.35 1.92 16.65
N ILE A 167 -4.15 0.87 15.85
CA ILE A 167 -3.72 -0.46 16.31
C ILE A 167 -2.31 -0.69 15.81
N TYR A 168 -1.35 -0.74 16.73
CA TYR A 168 0.02 -1.17 16.44
C TYR A 168 0.20 -2.63 16.86
N GLY A 169 0.13 -3.54 15.90
CA GLY A 169 0.16 -4.97 16.17
C GLY A 169 -0.21 -5.80 14.96
N CYS A 170 -0.20 -7.12 15.15
CA CYS A 170 -0.62 -8.08 14.13
C CYS A 170 -2.12 -8.34 14.27
N VAL A 171 -2.80 -8.41 13.13
CA VAL A 171 -4.22 -8.81 13.02
C VAL A 171 -4.25 -10.02 12.10
N SER A 172 -5.05 -11.02 12.44
CA SER A 172 -5.17 -12.23 11.62
C SER A 172 -5.83 -11.91 10.27
N GLN A 173 -5.63 -12.77 9.27
CA GLN A 173 -6.23 -12.58 7.96
C GLN A 173 -7.77 -12.62 8.02
N ASP A 174 -8.33 -13.43 8.91
CA ASP A 174 -9.78 -13.55 9.11
C ASP A 174 -10.38 -12.28 9.71
N GLU A 175 -9.69 -11.68 10.70
CA GLU A 175 -10.07 -10.39 11.27
C GLU A 175 -9.90 -9.24 10.26
N LEU A 176 -8.83 -9.26 9.45
CA LEU A 176 -8.63 -8.27 8.39
C LEU A 176 -9.75 -8.32 7.34
N ALA A 177 -10.18 -9.51 6.92
CA ALA A 177 -11.30 -9.66 6.01
C ALA A 177 -12.59 -9.05 6.60
N ALA A 178 -12.81 -9.21 7.91
CA ALA A 178 -13.91 -8.58 8.63
C ALA A 178 -13.82 -7.04 8.57
N PHE A 179 -12.64 -6.48 8.87
CA PHE A 179 -12.41 -5.04 8.80
C PHE A 179 -12.58 -4.49 7.39
N TYR A 180 -12.06 -5.18 6.36
CA TYR A 180 -12.22 -4.79 4.97
C TYR A 180 -13.69 -4.72 4.59
N ARG A 181 -14.46 -5.80 4.85
CA ARG A 181 -15.89 -5.88 4.52
C ARG A 181 -16.72 -4.81 5.23
N ASP A 182 -16.42 -4.54 6.50
CA ASP A 182 -17.23 -3.66 7.33
C ASP A 182 -16.87 -2.16 7.15
N ALA A 183 -15.72 -1.86 6.55
CA ALA A 183 -15.27 -0.48 6.34
C ALA A 183 -15.99 0.20 5.16
N ALA A 184 -16.35 1.46 5.35
CA ALA A 184 -17.00 2.26 4.31
C ALA A 184 -15.99 2.74 3.25
N VAL A 185 -14.74 2.97 3.65
CA VAL A 185 -13.66 3.41 2.77
C VAL A 185 -12.37 2.66 3.07
N GLY A 186 -11.73 2.09 2.06
CA GLY A 186 -10.35 1.61 2.13
C GLY A 186 -9.41 2.73 1.68
N LEU A 187 -8.44 3.12 2.52
CA LEU A 187 -7.54 4.23 2.26
C LEU A 187 -6.11 3.73 2.09
N VAL A 188 -5.70 3.54 0.84
CA VAL A 188 -4.40 3.00 0.44
C VAL A 188 -3.57 4.11 -0.21
N THR A 189 -2.77 4.80 0.60
CA THR A 189 -2.08 6.03 0.18
C THR A 189 -0.54 5.96 0.23
N PRO A 190 0.11 4.90 -0.31
CA PRO A 190 1.57 4.85 -0.33
C PRO A 190 2.17 5.96 -1.20
N LEU A 191 3.34 6.46 -0.78
CA LEU A 191 4.16 7.36 -1.59
C LEU A 191 4.78 6.63 -2.78
N ARG A 192 5.17 5.37 -2.57
CA ARG A 192 5.59 4.41 -3.60
C ARG A 192 5.32 2.99 -3.10
N ASP A 193 4.69 2.17 -3.92
CA ASP A 193 4.49 0.75 -3.62
C ASP A 193 4.52 -0.07 -4.91
N GLY A 194 5.22 -1.21 -4.88
CA GLY A 194 5.40 -2.03 -6.07
C GLY A 194 4.08 -2.57 -6.62
N MET A 195 3.11 -2.87 -5.74
CA MET A 195 1.75 -3.27 -6.13
C MET A 195 0.73 -2.80 -5.09
N ASN A 196 0.90 -3.17 -3.81
CA ASN A 196 -0.09 -3.05 -2.74
C ASN A 196 -1.25 -4.06 -2.84
N LEU A 197 -1.11 -5.19 -2.16
CA LEU A 197 -2.13 -6.24 -2.13
C LEU A 197 -3.34 -5.87 -1.27
N VAL A 198 -3.15 -5.08 -0.20
CA VAL A 198 -4.23 -4.61 0.68
C VAL A 198 -5.36 -3.95 -0.12
N ALA A 199 -5.03 -3.20 -1.16
CA ALA A 199 -6.02 -2.61 -2.04
C ALA A 199 -6.90 -3.66 -2.75
N LYS A 200 -6.28 -4.73 -3.27
CA LYS A 200 -6.98 -5.85 -3.92
C LYS A 200 -7.78 -6.67 -2.91
N GLU A 201 -7.23 -6.90 -1.72
CA GLU A 201 -7.89 -7.60 -0.63
C GLU A 201 -9.14 -6.85 -0.17
N PHE A 202 -9.04 -5.52 0.00
CA PHE A 202 -10.17 -4.67 0.35
C PHE A 202 -11.31 -4.83 -0.65
N VAL A 203 -11.00 -4.73 -1.96
CA VAL A 203 -11.98 -4.87 -3.05
C VAL A 203 -12.60 -6.27 -3.05
N ALA A 204 -11.79 -7.33 -2.89
CA ALA A 204 -12.30 -8.70 -2.84
C ALA A 204 -13.25 -8.95 -1.66
N CYS A 205 -13.03 -8.28 -0.52
CA CYS A 205 -13.90 -8.39 0.64
C CYS A 205 -15.16 -7.51 0.59
N GLN A 206 -15.36 -6.66 -0.44
CA GLN A 206 -16.55 -5.81 -0.59
C GLN A 206 -17.77 -6.59 -1.11
N ILE A 207 -18.30 -7.50 -0.29
CA ILE A 207 -19.48 -8.32 -0.62
C ILE A 207 -20.83 -7.67 -0.24
N ASN A 208 -20.80 -6.58 0.53
CA ASN A 208 -21.99 -5.86 0.98
C ASN A 208 -22.58 -4.97 -0.14
N ILE A 209 -23.87 -4.67 -0.06
CA ILE A 209 -24.56 -3.75 -0.99
C ILE A 209 -25.14 -2.56 -0.21
N PRO A 210 -24.76 -1.31 -0.54
CA PRO A 210 -23.70 -0.93 -1.47
C PRO A 210 -22.29 -1.30 -0.93
N PRO A 211 -21.31 -1.56 -1.81
CA PRO A 211 -19.93 -1.81 -1.38
C PRO A 211 -19.28 -0.53 -0.85
N GLY A 212 -18.24 -0.68 -0.03
CA GLY A 212 -17.34 0.40 0.34
C GLY A 212 -16.51 0.90 -0.84
N VAL A 213 -15.83 2.02 -0.65
CA VAL A 213 -15.06 2.71 -1.70
C VAL A 213 -13.56 2.60 -1.43
N LEU A 214 -12.78 2.24 -2.44
CA LEU A 214 -11.33 2.28 -2.35
C LEU A 214 -10.80 3.64 -2.82
N ILE A 215 -10.01 4.31 -1.98
CA ILE A 215 -9.16 5.44 -2.35
C ILE A 215 -7.72 4.92 -2.44
N VAL A 216 -7.14 4.93 -3.63
CA VAL A 216 -5.82 4.36 -3.90
C VAL A 216 -4.87 5.42 -4.47
N SER A 217 -3.62 5.42 -3.99
CA SER A 217 -2.54 6.24 -4.53
C SER A 217 -2.21 5.83 -5.97
N PRO A 218 -2.02 6.78 -6.90
CA PRO A 218 -1.52 6.47 -8.25
C PRO A 218 -0.08 5.93 -8.25
N PHE A 219 0.61 6.00 -7.10
CA PHE A 219 1.97 5.49 -6.96
C PHE A 219 2.06 4.08 -6.37
N ALA A 220 0.92 3.41 -6.17
CA ALA A 220 0.85 1.98 -5.96
C ALA A 220 0.67 1.27 -7.31
N GLY A 221 1.37 0.15 -7.56
CA GLY A 221 1.14 -0.61 -8.79
C GLY A 221 -0.31 -1.09 -8.96
N ALA A 222 -1.08 -1.23 -7.88
CA ALA A 222 -2.51 -1.51 -7.92
C ALA A 222 -3.30 -0.32 -8.50
N GLY A 223 -2.86 0.92 -8.31
CA GLY A 223 -3.49 2.11 -8.88
C GLY A 223 -3.41 2.19 -10.42
N GLU A 224 -2.52 1.41 -11.05
CA GLU A 224 -2.45 1.26 -12.52
C GLU A 224 -3.15 -0.01 -13.04
N THR A 225 -3.48 -0.95 -12.16
CA THR A 225 -3.90 -2.32 -12.55
C THR A 225 -5.27 -2.74 -12.01
N MET A 226 -5.99 -1.83 -11.31
CA MET A 226 -7.35 -2.04 -10.81
C MET A 226 -8.37 -1.21 -11.60
#